data_AF-A0A529M4W4-F1
#
_entry.id   AF-A0A529M4W4-F1
#
_cell.length_a   1.000
_cell.length_b   1.000
_cell.length_c   1.000
_cell.angle_alpha   90.00
_cell.angle_beta   90.00
_cell.angle_gamma   90.00
#
_symmetry.space_group_name_H-M   'P 1'
#
loop_
_entity.id
_entity.type
_entity.pdbx_description
1 polymer ?
#
loop_
_entity_poly.entity_id
_entity_poly.type
_entity_poly.pdbx_seq_one_letter_code
_entity_poly.pdbx_strand_id
1 'polypeptide(L)'
;MTEQVVKTLTDPSFLIAMLVGIAVFATVFTLMPAFGGTSLKSRMKSVALERDKLRAEQRARLASEADRRRKGLREEQSIGMRNIVDRLDLKRALADENTIQKLKVAGFRGQNPLTRFLFFRLVLPFVGFA
;
A
#
# COMPACT_ATOMS: atom_id res chain seq x y z
N MET A 1 -23.20 53.28 57.22
CA MET A 1 -22.49 52.31 56.36
C MET A 1 -23.45 51.39 55.63
N THR A 2 -24.48 50.83 56.28
CA THR A 2 -25.48 49.96 55.64
C THR A 2 -26.37 50.69 54.63
N GLU A 3 -26.81 51.92 54.90
CA GLU A 3 -27.68 52.67 53.98
C GLU A 3 -27.01 53.06 52.65
N GLN A 4 -25.70 53.34 52.67
CA GLN A 4 -24.94 53.61 51.45
C GLN A 4 -24.82 52.37 50.57
N VAL A 5 -24.66 51.19 51.17
CA VAL A 5 -24.61 49.90 50.46
C VAL A 5 -25.97 49.57 49.84
N VAL A 6 -27.07 49.84 50.55
CA VAL A 6 -28.42 49.63 50.01
C VAL A 6 -28.72 50.58 48.85
N LYS A 7 -28.27 51.84 48.95
CA LYS A 7 -28.48 52.84 47.90
C LYS A 7 -27.68 52.54 46.63
N THR A 8 -26.45 52.03 46.74
CA THR A 8 -25.66 51.58 45.58
C THR A 8 -26.17 50.25 44.99
N LEU A 9 -26.69 49.34 45.81
CA LEU A 9 -27.33 48.11 45.35
C LEU A 9 -28.66 48.36 44.62
N THR A 10 -29.33 49.47 44.93
CA THR A 10 -30.61 49.87 44.30
C THR A 10 -30.41 50.93 43.21
N ASP A 11 -29.17 51.35 42.94
CA ASP A 11 -28.86 52.32 41.90
C ASP A 11 -28.97 51.64 40.52
N PRO A 12 -29.87 52.11 39.64
CA PRO A 12 -30.04 51.54 38.30
C PRO A 12 -28.73 51.50 37.51
N SER A 13 -27.85 52.49 37.68
CA SER A 13 -26.57 52.55 36.96
C SER A 13 -25.62 51.42 37.39
N PHE A 14 -25.59 51.08 38.68
CA PHE A 14 -24.78 49.97 39.19
C PHE A 14 -25.31 48.61 38.73
N LEU A 15 -26.63 48.42 38.76
CA LEU A 15 -27.27 47.19 38.28
C LEU A 15 -27.04 46.98 36.77
N ILE A 16 -27.15 48.03 35.96
CA ILE A 16 -26.85 47.98 34.53
C ILE A 16 -25.37 47.65 34.30
N ALA A 17 -24.45 48.31 35.00
CA ALA A 17 -23.02 48.04 34.87
C ALA A 17 -22.67 46.58 35.23
N MET A 18 -23.29 46.04 36.29
CA MET A 18 -23.12 44.64 36.69
C MET A 18 -23.62 43.68 35.61
N LEU A 19 -24.84 43.89 35.10
CA LEU A 19 -25.41 43.05 34.04
C LEU A 19 -24.60 43.12 32.74
N VAL A 20 -24.13 44.31 32.36
CA VAL A 20 -23.25 44.50 31.19
C VAL A 20 -21.93 43.77 31.40
N GLY A 21 -21.34 43.85 32.59
CA GLY A 21 -20.11 43.11 32.93
C GLY A 21 -20.28 41.60 32.77
N ILE A 22 -21.39 41.04 33.27
CA ILE A 22 -21.73 39.63 33.09
C ILE A 22 -21.93 39.29 31.61
N ALA A 23 -22.62 40.13 30.85
CA ALA A 23 -22.90 39.91 29.43
C ALA A 23 -21.61 39.93 28.58
N VAL A 24 -20.71 40.88 28.83
CA VAL A 24 -19.39 40.97 28.16
C VAL A 24 -18.52 39.77 28.51
N PHE A 25 -18.50 39.36 29.78
CA PHE A 25 -17.77 38.16 30.21
C PHE A 25 -18.30 36.91 29.50
N ALA A 26 -19.62 36.74 29.44
CA ALA A 26 -20.26 35.62 28.76
C ALA A 26 -19.96 35.62 27.25
N THR A 27 -19.95 36.78 26.60
CA THR A 27 -19.60 36.89 25.17
C THR A 27 -18.14 36.55 24.91
N VAL A 28 -17.21 37.05 25.72
CA VAL A 28 -15.77 36.72 25.58
C VAL A 28 -15.55 35.22 25.80
N PHE A 29 -16.17 34.62 26.82
CA PHE A 29 -16.06 33.18 27.08
C PHE A 29 -16.61 32.34 25.92
N THR A 30 -17.73 32.77 25.33
CA THR A 30 -18.38 32.08 24.20
C THR A 30 -17.59 32.21 22.90
N LEU A 31 -16.93 33.35 22.66
CA LEU A 31 -16.11 33.59 21.47
C LEU A 31 -14.68 33.03 21.59
N MET A 32 -14.18 32.79 22.80
CA MET A 32 -12.86 32.19 23.05
C MET A 32 -12.57 30.92 22.22
N PRO A 33 -13.47 29.92 22.11
CA PRO A 33 -13.26 28.75 21.26
C PRO A 33 -13.26 29.05 19.75
N ALA A 34 -13.81 30.18 19.30
CA ALA A 34 -13.76 30.59 17.89
C ALA A 34 -12.39 31.18 17.50
N PHE A 35 -11.68 31.77 18.47
CA PHE A 35 -10.32 32.30 18.27
C PHE A 35 -9.22 31.25 18.54
N GLY A 36 -9.55 30.18 19.26
CA GLY A 36 -8.61 29.15 19.71
C GLY A 36 -8.57 27.90 18.83
N GLY A 37 -7.67 27.89 17.85
CA GLY A 37 -7.07 26.64 17.38
C GLY A 37 -7.34 26.30 15.92
N THR A 38 -6.26 26.09 15.18
CA THR A 38 -6.28 25.59 13.81
C THR A 38 -6.91 24.19 13.77
N SER A 39 -8.22 24.14 13.58
CA SER A 39 -8.96 22.90 13.31
C SER A 39 -8.29 22.08 12.19
N LEU A 40 -7.61 22.76 11.28
CA LEU A 40 -6.76 22.17 10.25
C LEU A 40 -5.64 21.29 10.81
N LYS A 41 -4.90 21.70 11.85
CA LYS A 41 -3.81 20.90 12.42
C LYS A 41 -4.34 19.63 13.08
N SER A 42 -5.49 19.71 13.75
CA SER A 42 -6.18 18.55 14.33
C SER A 42 -6.65 17.58 13.23
N ARG A 43 -7.29 18.11 12.17
CA ARG A 43 -7.72 17.33 11.00
C ARG A 43 -6.55 16.71 10.22
N MET A 44 -5.44 17.42 10.08
CA MET A 44 -4.24 16.88 9.44
C MET A 44 -3.66 15.71 10.24
N LYS A 45 -3.68 15.79 11.57
CA LYS A 45 -3.24 14.68 12.44
C LYS A 45 -4.16 13.47 12.30
N SER A 46 -5.49 13.66 12.28
CA SER A 46 -6.43 12.56 12.08
C SER A 46 -6.30 11.92 10.69
N VAL A 47 -6.12 12.74 9.64
CA VAL A 47 -5.91 12.26 8.27
C VAL A 47 -4.58 11.53 8.13
N ALA A 48 -3.51 11.99 8.79
CA ALA A 48 -2.21 11.30 8.78
C ALA A 48 -2.33 9.89 9.36
N LEU A 49 -2.99 9.74 10.52
CA LEU A 49 -3.20 8.44 11.15
C LEU A 49 -3.99 7.48 10.24
N GLU A 50 -5.05 7.96 9.59
CA GLU A 50 -5.85 7.14 8.69
C GLU A 50 -5.06 6.72 7.43
N ARG A 51 -4.26 7.64 6.86
CA ARG A 51 -3.40 7.33 5.71
C ARG A 51 -2.34 6.29 6.05
N ASP A 52 -1.77 6.34 7.26
CA ASP A 52 -0.75 5.38 7.67
C ASP A 52 -1.34 4.00 7.92
N LYS A 53 -2.55 3.92 8.48
CA LYS A 53 -3.32 2.68 8.60
C LYS A 53 -3.60 2.06 7.22
N LEU A 54 -4.09 2.85 6.27
CA LEU A 54 -4.35 2.39 4.90
C LEU A 54 -3.07 1.92 4.18
N ARG A 55 -1.96 2.65 4.34
CA ARG A 55 -0.66 2.24 3.78
C ARG A 55 -0.17 0.92 4.38
N ALA A 56 -0.32 0.73 5.68
CA ALA A 56 0.06 -0.51 6.35
C ALA A 56 -0.78 -1.70 5.84
N GLU A 57 -2.09 -1.51 5.71
CA GLU A 57 -2.99 -2.54 5.18
C GLU A 57 -2.68 -2.89 3.73
N GLN A 58 -2.47 -1.89 2.87
CA GLN A 58 -2.09 -2.12 1.47
C GLN A 58 -0.76 -2.85 1.34
N ARG A 59 0.24 -2.53 2.17
CA ARG A 59 1.51 -3.27 2.20
C ARG A 59 1.32 -4.72 2.65
N ALA A 60 0.49 -4.97 3.66
CA ALA A 60 0.17 -6.33 4.10
C ALA A 60 -0.54 -7.14 3.01
N ARG A 61 -1.51 -6.52 2.32
CA ARG A 61 -2.19 -7.11 1.15
C ARG A 61 -1.19 -7.44 0.04
N LEU A 62 -0.34 -6.49 -0.34
CA LEU A 62 0.69 -6.69 -1.38
C LEU A 62 1.71 -7.76 -0.98
N ALA A 63 2.12 -7.84 0.29
CA ALA A 63 3.01 -8.90 0.77
C ALA A 63 2.33 -10.28 0.65
N SER A 64 1.07 -10.40 1.06
CA SER A 64 0.30 -11.65 0.93
C SER A 64 0.05 -12.05 -0.53
N GLU A 65 -0.20 -11.08 -1.42
CA GLU A 65 -0.33 -11.32 -2.85
C GLU A 65 1.03 -11.63 -3.51
N ALA A 66 2.12 -11.00 -3.07
CA ALA A 66 3.47 -11.29 -3.55
C ALA A 66 3.91 -12.69 -3.16
N ASP A 67 3.57 -13.19 -1.97
CA ASP A 67 3.82 -14.57 -1.58
C ASP A 67 2.99 -15.57 -2.41
N ARG A 68 1.72 -15.25 -2.70
CA ARG A 68 0.90 -16.04 -3.64
C ARG A 68 1.43 -15.99 -5.06
N ARG A 69 1.88 -14.82 -5.55
CA ARG A 69 2.43 -14.62 -6.91
C ARG A 69 3.84 -15.18 -7.07
N ARG A 70 4.67 -15.23 -6.02
CA ARG A 70 5.96 -15.95 -6.03
C ARG A 70 5.77 -17.42 -6.36
N LYS A 71 4.63 -18.00 -6.01
CA LYS A 71 4.26 -19.37 -6.36
C LYS A 71 3.73 -19.54 -7.79
N GLY A 72 3.46 -18.47 -8.54
CA GLY A 72 2.68 -18.56 -9.80
C GLY A 72 3.17 -17.75 -11.01
N LEU A 73 4.10 -16.80 -10.88
CA LEU A 73 4.54 -15.95 -12.00
C LEU A 73 6.00 -16.19 -12.45
N ARG A 74 6.77 -16.95 -11.68
CA ARG A 74 8.09 -17.41 -12.11
C ARG A 74 7.92 -18.84 -12.62
N GLU A 75 8.13 -19.04 -13.91
CA GLU A 75 8.18 -20.36 -14.51
C GLU A 75 9.31 -21.13 -13.83
N GLU A 76 8.97 -22.00 -12.88
CA GLU A 76 9.93 -22.76 -12.12
C GLU A 76 10.71 -23.66 -13.08
N GLN A 77 12.03 -23.50 -13.06
CA GLN A 77 12.93 -24.30 -13.90
C GLN A 77 12.79 -25.75 -13.47
N SER A 78 12.36 -26.65 -14.35
CA SER A 78 12.32 -28.07 -14.04
C SER A 78 13.76 -28.60 -13.96
N ILE A 79 14.30 -28.62 -12.74
CA ILE A 79 15.70 -28.98 -12.44
C ILE A 79 16.05 -30.34 -13.04
N GLY A 80 15.11 -31.31 -13.01
CA GLY A 80 15.32 -32.65 -13.57
C GLY A 80 15.59 -32.65 -15.08
N MET A 81 14.84 -31.88 -15.86
CA MET A 81 14.99 -31.83 -17.31
C MET A 81 16.27 -31.11 -17.75
N ARG A 82 16.68 -30.08 -16.99
CA ARG A 82 17.95 -29.39 -17.20
C ARG A 82 19.15 -30.32 -16.96
N ASN A 83 19.11 -31.09 -15.88
CA ASN A 83 20.18 -32.05 -15.57
C ASN A 83 20.35 -33.12 -16.66
N ILE A 84 19.26 -33.62 -17.24
CA ILE A 84 19.32 -34.61 -18.33
C ILE A 84 19.88 -33.98 -19.62
N VAL A 85 19.43 -32.77 -19.96
CA VAL A 85 19.89 -32.04 -21.15
C VAL A 85 21.37 -31.66 -21.07
N ASP A 86 21.83 -31.24 -19.89
CA ASP A 86 23.22 -30.84 -19.66
C ASP A 86 24.15 -32.07 -19.52
N ARG A 87 23.69 -33.21 -18.98
CA ARG A 87 24.48 -34.46 -18.89
C ARG A 87 24.69 -35.16 -20.23
N LEU A 88 23.73 -35.04 -21.15
CA LEU A 88 23.78 -35.66 -22.48
C LEU A 88 24.30 -34.69 -23.57
N ASP A 89 24.77 -33.50 -23.18
CA ASP A 89 25.36 -32.47 -24.06
C ASP A 89 24.50 -32.11 -25.30
N LEU A 90 23.18 -32.16 -25.14
CA LEU A 90 22.18 -31.90 -26.19
C LEU A 90 22.26 -30.47 -26.75
N LYS A 91 22.80 -29.53 -25.96
CA LYS A 91 23.06 -28.16 -26.41
C LYS A 91 24.19 -28.08 -27.44
N ARG A 92 25.12 -29.05 -27.50
CA ARG A 92 26.20 -29.09 -28.48
C ARG A 92 25.88 -30.01 -29.66
N ALA A 93 25.17 -31.11 -29.40
CA ALA A 93 24.88 -32.11 -30.44
C ALA A 93 23.67 -31.74 -31.34
N LEU A 94 22.66 -31.04 -30.80
CA LEU A 94 21.36 -30.83 -31.48
C LEU A 94 20.85 -29.38 -31.45
N ALA A 95 21.65 -28.41 -31.01
CA ALA A 95 21.28 -27.00 -31.07
C ALA A 95 21.42 -26.47 -32.50
N ASP A 96 20.39 -26.72 -33.30
CA ASP A 96 20.25 -26.11 -34.62
C ASP A 96 19.84 -24.64 -34.46
N GLU A 97 20.64 -23.73 -35.04
CA GLU A 97 20.43 -22.28 -35.02
C GLU A 97 19.00 -21.90 -35.48
N ASN A 98 18.45 -22.68 -36.43
CA ASN A 98 17.09 -22.52 -36.92
C ASN A 98 16.03 -22.77 -35.84
N THR A 99 16.28 -23.71 -34.92
CA THR A 99 15.37 -24.04 -33.82
C THR A 99 15.33 -22.89 -32.82
N ILE A 100 16.48 -22.27 -32.54
CA ILE A 100 16.57 -21.12 -31.64
C ILE A 100 15.81 -19.93 -32.23
N GLN A 101 15.94 -19.66 -33.53
CA GLN A 101 15.20 -18.59 -34.19
C GLN A 101 13.69 -18.84 -34.17
N LYS A 102 13.25 -20.07 -34.43
CA LYS A 102 11.83 -20.44 -34.34
C LYS A 102 11.27 -20.27 -32.92
N LEU A 103 12.04 -20.66 -31.89
CA LEU A 103 11.65 -20.44 -30.49
C LEU A 103 11.57 -18.95 -30.13
N LYS A 104 12.51 -18.13 -30.62
CA LYS A 104 12.48 -16.68 -30.43
C LYS A 104 11.27 -16.03 -31.11
N VAL A 105 10.93 -16.42 -32.34
CA VAL A 105 9.75 -15.95 -33.08
C VAL A 105 8.45 -16.36 -32.36
N ALA A 106 8.41 -17.56 -31.78
CA ALA A 106 7.29 -18.04 -30.97
C ALA A 106 7.18 -17.37 -29.58
N GLY A 107 8.03 -16.39 -29.27
CA GLY A 107 8.01 -15.67 -27.98
C GLY A 107 8.75 -16.37 -26.83
N PHE A 108 9.34 -17.54 -27.07
CA PHE A 108 10.08 -18.33 -26.09
C PHE A 108 11.56 -17.91 -26.02
N ARG A 109 11.82 -16.75 -25.43
CA ARG A 109 13.17 -16.11 -25.38
C ARG A 109 14.05 -16.58 -24.21
N GLY A 110 13.57 -17.49 -23.37
CA GLY A 110 14.27 -17.99 -22.19
C GLY A 110 15.04 -19.30 -22.41
N GLN A 111 15.91 -19.66 -21.46
CA GLN A 111 16.62 -20.94 -21.46
C GLN A 111 15.69 -22.14 -21.18
N ASN A 112 14.60 -21.92 -20.44
CA ASN A 112 13.65 -22.98 -20.04
C ASN A 112 12.96 -23.66 -21.23
N PRO A 113 12.34 -22.91 -22.16
CA PRO A 113 11.72 -23.49 -23.35
C PRO A 113 12.70 -24.26 -24.24
N LEU A 114 13.94 -23.77 -24.37
CA LEU A 114 14.98 -24.44 -25.15
C LEU A 114 15.33 -25.80 -24.53
N THR A 115 15.51 -25.86 -23.22
CA THR A 115 15.76 -27.11 -22.49
C THR A 115 14.58 -28.08 -22.62
N ARG A 116 13.32 -27.61 -22.52
CA ARG A 116 12.14 -28.47 -22.70
C ARG A 116 12.06 -29.05 -24.11
N PHE A 117 12.24 -28.19 -25.11
CA PHE A 117 12.16 -28.59 -26.52
C PHE A 117 13.21 -29.65 -26.87
N LEU A 118 14.46 -29.44 -26.44
CA LEU A 118 15.53 -30.41 -26.66
C LEU A 118 15.29 -31.75 -25.95
N PHE A 119 14.75 -31.72 -24.73
CA PHE A 119 14.40 -32.93 -24.00
C PHE A 119 13.27 -33.71 -24.70
N PHE A 120 12.16 -33.04 -25.04
CA PHE A 120 11.07 -33.71 -25.76
C PHE A 120 11.52 -34.21 -27.13
N ARG A 121 12.39 -33.49 -27.85
CA ARG A 121 12.95 -33.95 -29.13
C ARG A 121 13.77 -35.23 -28.98
N LEU A 122 14.45 -35.44 -27.85
CA LEU A 122 15.16 -36.68 -27.57
C LEU A 122 14.22 -37.81 -27.13
N VAL A 123 13.22 -37.52 -26.29
CA VAL A 123 12.31 -38.56 -25.74
C VAL A 123 11.25 -39.00 -26.75
N LEU A 124 10.73 -38.08 -27.58
CA LEU A 124 9.71 -38.34 -28.61
C LEU A 124 9.99 -39.54 -29.51
N PRO A 125 11.20 -39.72 -30.10
CA PRO A 125 11.45 -40.88 -30.94
C PRO A 125 11.39 -42.21 -30.15
N PHE A 126 11.82 -42.26 -28.89
CA PHE A 126 11.76 -43.50 -28.12
C PHE A 126 10.35 -43.84 -27.64
N VAL A 127 9.49 -42.85 -27.44
CA VAL A 127 8.09 -43.05 -27.00
C VAL A 127 7.14 -43.23 -28.18
N GLY A 128 7.41 -42.60 -29.34
CA GLY A 128 6.58 -42.70 -30.53
C GLY A 128 6.92 -43.87 -31.46
N PHE A 129 8.10 -44.48 -31.32
CA PHE A 129 8.47 -45.74 -31.99
C PHE A 129 8.34 -46.98 -31.07
N ALA A 130 7.79 -46.82 -29.85
CA ALA A 130 7.35 -47.90 -28.97
C ALA A 130 5.83 -48.10 -29.09
#